data_AF-A0A7D4E0Q5-F1
#
_entry.id   AF-A0A7D4E0Q5-F1
#
_cell.length_a   1.000
_cell.length_b   1.000
_cell.length_c   1.000
_cell.angle_alpha   90.00
_cell.angle_beta   90.00
_cell.angle_gamma   90.00
#
_symmetry.space_group_name_H-M   'P 1'
#
loop_
_entity.id
_entity.type
_entity.pdbx_description
1 polymer ?
#
loop_
_entity_poly.entity_id
_entity_poly.type
_entity_poly.pdbx_seq_one_letter_code
_entity_poly.pdbx_strand_id
1 'polypeptide(L)'
;MHKNLESDTIIAKGKQRMSSLLLAAGLALAATAPAMAVPPIKAHGAPATAPAAAATSGSVQKTDIQNQAAYERLLNNSGITLQWLWSAQRGHLTATDENDVVRIEGTQANHEGTLKIKGDIVSIAGDRFIFRGTILILDAPDKGRRCERNGEFEFRATGKRKYWRLQQMEACGGLTDYVDVYY
;
A
#
# COMPACT_ATOMS: atom_id res chain seq x y z
N MET A 1 55.53 35.20 -12.76
CA MET A 1 56.28 34.53 -11.67
C MET A 1 55.27 33.65 -10.94
N HIS A 2 55.26 32.34 -11.22
CA HIS A 2 55.69 31.26 -10.29
C HIS A 2 54.83 31.23 -9.00
N LYS A 3 54.08 30.19 -8.60
CA LYS A 3 54.13 28.74 -8.86
C LYS A 3 52.80 28.09 -8.40
N ASN A 4 52.50 26.93 -8.99
CA ASN A 4 51.54 25.88 -8.58
C ASN A 4 51.67 25.44 -7.12
N LEU A 5 50.59 24.86 -6.56
CA LEU A 5 50.67 23.60 -5.82
C LEU A 5 49.30 22.91 -5.75
N GLU A 6 49.18 21.85 -6.55
CA GLU A 6 48.25 20.74 -6.38
C GLU A 6 48.49 20.03 -5.03
N SER A 7 47.46 19.37 -4.51
CA SER A 7 47.64 18.25 -3.59
C SER A 7 46.54 17.23 -3.84
N ASP A 8 46.97 16.17 -4.50
CA ASP A 8 46.31 14.90 -4.77
C ASP A 8 46.22 14.00 -3.52
N THR A 9 45.49 12.89 -3.70
CA THR A 9 45.54 11.61 -2.95
C THR A 9 44.71 11.55 -1.64
N ILE A 10 43.93 10.50 -1.31
CA ILE A 10 44.20 9.05 -1.40
C ILE A 10 42.90 8.23 -1.61
N ILE A 11 43.00 7.26 -2.54
CA ILE A 11 42.10 6.11 -2.74
C ILE A 11 42.27 5.11 -1.57
N ALA A 12 41.17 4.71 -0.92
CA ALA A 12 41.16 3.56 -0.01
C ALA A 12 40.38 2.38 -0.64
N LYS A 13 41.14 1.40 -1.12
CA LYS A 13 40.69 0.13 -1.69
C LYS A 13 40.69 -0.94 -0.58
N GLY A 14 39.51 -1.28 -0.06
CA GLY A 14 39.33 -2.39 0.90
C GLY A 14 39.13 -3.72 0.18
N LYS A 15 40.02 -4.68 0.43
CA LYS A 15 40.12 -5.98 -0.26
C LYS A 15 39.55 -7.11 0.60
N GLN A 16 38.77 -7.98 -0.05
CA GLN A 16 38.43 -9.40 0.20
C GLN A 16 38.74 -10.03 1.57
N ARG A 17 37.78 -10.85 2.06
CA ARG A 17 38.07 -12.26 2.45
C ARG A 17 36.91 -13.20 2.12
N MET A 18 37.26 -14.30 1.46
CA MET A 18 36.46 -15.51 1.26
C MET A 18 36.42 -16.33 2.55
N SER A 19 35.34 -17.08 2.78
CA SER A 19 35.42 -18.38 3.46
C SER A 19 34.24 -19.26 3.06
N SER A 20 34.62 -20.38 2.45
CA SER A 20 33.81 -21.55 2.09
C SER A 20 33.63 -22.48 3.30
N LEU A 21 32.98 -23.64 3.08
CA LEU A 21 32.75 -24.81 3.98
C LEU A 21 31.40 -24.77 4.73
N LEU A 22 30.54 -25.80 4.78
CA LEU A 22 30.69 -27.25 4.56
C LEU A 22 29.32 -27.93 4.27
N LEU A 23 29.38 -29.04 3.52
CA LEU A 23 28.37 -30.10 3.38
C LEU A 23 28.13 -30.88 4.69
N ALA A 24 26.88 -31.32 4.92
CA ALA A 24 26.49 -32.63 5.49
C ALA A 24 24.96 -32.77 5.38
N ALA A 25 24.38 -33.63 4.53
CA ALA A 25 24.21 -35.08 4.67
C ALA A 25 23.36 -35.48 5.90
N GLY A 26 22.10 -35.88 5.66
CA GLY A 26 21.20 -36.50 6.63
C GLY A 26 20.11 -37.30 5.92
N LEU A 27 20.28 -38.62 5.86
CA LEU A 27 19.40 -39.62 5.24
C LEU A 27 18.29 -40.08 6.22
N ALA A 28 17.17 -40.50 5.61
CA ALA A 28 16.19 -41.52 6.07
C ALA A 28 15.27 -41.12 7.26
N LEU A 29 14.03 -41.60 7.40
CA LEU A 29 13.38 -42.86 7.04
C LEU A 29 11.93 -42.63 6.57
N ALA A 30 11.49 -43.41 5.58
CA ALA A 30 10.08 -43.63 5.27
C ALA A 30 9.44 -44.60 6.27
N ALA A 31 8.22 -44.31 6.71
CA ALA A 31 7.34 -45.25 7.40
C ALA A 31 5.91 -45.12 6.85
N THR A 32 5.37 -46.25 6.41
CA THR A 32 4.09 -46.42 5.73
C THR A 32 3.01 -46.98 6.67
N ALA A 33 1.77 -46.52 6.41
CA ALA A 33 0.47 -47.15 6.69
C ALA A 33 -0.12 -47.08 8.13
N PRO A 34 -1.45 -47.29 8.33
CA PRO A 34 -2.54 -47.49 7.36
C PRO A 34 -3.74 -46.53 7.52
N ALA A 35 -4.64 -46.62 6.53
CA ALA A 35 -5.93 -45.95 6.43
C ALA A 35 -6.89 -46.31 7.57
N MET A 36 -7.59 -45.29 8.09
CA MET A 36 -8.82 -45.48 8.87
C MET A 36 -10.04 -45.10 8.04
N ALA A 37 -11.01 -46.01 8.08
CA ALA A 37 -12.29 -45.95 7.39
C ALA A 37 -13.20 -44.84 7.95
N VAL A 38 -14.00 -44.24 7.06
CA VAL A 38 -15.14 -43.38 7.42
C VAL A 38 -16.33 -43.75 6.49
N PRO A 39 -17.55 -43.95 7.03
CA PRO A 39 -18.69 -44.57 6.34
C PRO A 39 -19.37 -43.69 5.29
N PRO A 40 -20.21 -44.26 4.39
CA PRO A 40 -21.05 -43.47 3.51
C PRO A 40 -22.21 -42.83 4.31
N ILE A 41 -22.16 -41.52 4.50
CA ILE A 41 -23.28 -40.74 5.01
C ILE A 41 -24.34 -40.65 3.90
N LYS A 42 -25.56 -41.08 4.22
CA LYS A 42 -26.80 -40.89 3.47
C LYS A 42 -26.88 -39.50 2.84
N ALA A 43 -27.01 -39.43 1.52
CA ALA A 43 -27.45 -38.23 0.82
C ALA A 43 -28.91 -37.94 1.20
N HIS A 44 -29.13 -36.96 2.07
CA HIS A 44 -30.39 -36.23 2.20
C HIS A 44 -30.02 -34.75 2.31
N GLY A 45 -30.24 -34.00 1.22
CA GLY A 45 -29.97 -32.57 1.19
C GLY A 45 -30.69 -31.94 0.01
N ALA A 46 -31.83 -31.33 0.30
CA ALA A 46 -32.57 -30.44 -0.58
C ALA A 46 -31.67 -29.28 -1.09
N PRO A 47 -31.99 -28.65 -2.23
CA PRO A 47 -31.24 -27.47 -2.67
C PRO A 47 -31.40 -26.36 -1.64
N ALA A 48 -30.30 -26.02 -0.97
CA ALA A 48 -30.20 -24.82 -0.16
C ALA A 48 -30.26 -23.62 -1.11
N THR A 49 -31.39 -22.93 -1.13
CA THR A 49 -31.50 -21.55 -1.60
C THR A 49 -30.57 -20.71 -0.74
N ALA A 50 -29.38 -20.41 -1.26
CA ALA A 50 -28.51 -19.42 -0.65
C ALA A 50 -29.26 -18.08 -0.65
N PRO A 51 -29.43 -17.41 0.49
CA PRO A 51 -29.93 -16.04 0.48
C PRO A 51 -28.88 -15.21 -0.25
N ALA A 52 -29.30 -14.61 -1.37
CA ALA A 52 -28.55 -13.55 -2.03
C ALA A 52 -28.23 -12.51 -0.95
N ALA A 53 -26.93 -12.30 -0.70
CA ALA A 53 -26.48 -11.22 0.16
C ALA A 53 -27.08 -9.93 -0.39
N ALA A 54 -28.06 -9.38 0.34
CA ALA A 54 -28.60 -8.07 0.06
C ALA A 54 -27.44 -7.09 0.18
N ALA A 55 -26.94 -6.63 -0.96
CA ALA A 55 -26.08 -5.47 -1.00
C ALA A 55 -26.88 -4.33 -0.37
N THR A 56 -26.49 -3.92 0.83
CA THR A 56 -27.02 -2.73 1.48
C THR A 56 -26.72 -1.55 0.57
N SER A 57 -27.72 -1.11 -0.19
CA SER A 57 -27.77 0.19 -0.84
C SER A 57 -27.81 1.26 0.26
N GLY A 58 -26.66 1.52 0.89
CA GLY A 58 -26.48 2.64 1.77
C GLY A 58 -26.51 3.92 0.94
N SER A 59 -27.32 4.90 1.34
CA SER A 59 -27.26 6.24 0.79
C SER A 59 -25.82 6.76 0.91
N VAL A 60 -25.27 7.25 -0.19
CA VAL A 60 -23.95 7.90 -0.19
C VAL A 60 -24.04 9.08 0.78
N GLN A 61 -23.27 9.01 1.86
CA GLN A 61 -23.22 10.09 2.84
C GLN A 61 -22.38 11.24 2.28
N LYS A 62 -22.84 12.47 2.49
CA LYS A 62 -22.06 13.67 2.13
C LYS A 62 -20.74 13.72 2.89
N THR A 63 -19.72 14.30 2.28
CA THR A 63 -18.43 14.55 2.92
C THR A 63 -18.58 15.62 4.00
N ASP A 64 -18.12 15.34 5.22
CA ASP A 64 -18.08 16.33 6.31
C ASP A 64 -16.86 17.26 6.14
N ILE A 65 -17.10 18.47 5.64
CA ILE A 65 -16.04 19.48 5.39
C ILE A 65 -15.94 20.42 6.60
N GLN A 66 -14.91 20.20 7.41
CA GLN A 66 -14.63 21.01 8.62
C GLN A 66 -13.58 22.10 8.36
N ASN A 67 -12.86 22.03 7.23
CA ASN A 67 -11.84 23.01 6.87
C ASN A 67 -11.79 23.26 5.36
N GLN A 68 -12.18 24.46 4.95
CA GLN A 68 -12.26 24.85 3.54
C GLN A 68 -10.89 24.83 2.83
N ALA A 69 -9.83 25.30 3.48
CA ALA A 69 -8.50 25.35 2.87
C ALA A 69 -7.92 23.94 2.64
N ALA A 70 -8.18 23.00 3.54
CA ALA A 70 -7.79 21.60 3.37
C ALA A 70 -8.59 20.92 2.24
N TYR A 71 -9.88 21.23 2.12
CA TYR A 71 -10.72 20.79 1.00
C TYR A 71 -10.16 21.28 -0.34
N GLU A 72 -9.85 22.57 -0.46
CA GLU A 72 -9.27 23.13 -1.68
C GLU A 72 -7.92 22.51 -2.04
N ARG A 73 -7.07 22.23 -1.04
CA ARG A 73 -5.80 21.54 -1.25
C ARG A 73 -5.99 20.11 -1.75
N LEU A 74 -7.00 19.40 -1.27
CA LEU A 74 -7.29 18.04 -1.74
C LEU A 74 -7.81 18.04 -3.19
N LEU A 75 -8.72 18.96 -3.51
CA LEU A 75 -9.20 19.14 -4.89
C LEU A 75 -8.10 19.56 -5.86
N ASN A 76 -7.13 20.35 -5.39
CA ASN A 76 -5.99 20.82 -6.16
C ASN A 76 -4.69 20.09 -5.79
N ASN A 77 -4.79 18.83 -5.39
CA ASN A 77 -3.63 18.04 -5.00
C ASN A 77 -2.59 17.97 -6.14
N SER A 78 -1.34 17.72 -5.78
CA SER A 78 -0.23 17.62 -6.72
C SER A 78 0.26 16.18 -6.91
N GLY A 79 -0.58 15.18 -6.63
CA GLY A 79 -0.33 13.76 -6.89
C GLY A 79 -0.13 12.89 -5.64
N ILE A 80 0.22 11.62 -5.89
CA ILE A 80 0.34 10.57 -4.87
C ILE A 80 1.64 9.78 -5.02
N THR A 81 2.20 9.29 -3.92
CA THR A 81 3.34 8.34 -3.96
C THR A 81 3.17 7.16 -3.01
N LEU A 82 3.90 6.10 -3.33
CA LEU A 82 4.29 5.00 -2.46
C LEU A 82 5.81 5.01 -2.29
N GLN A 83 6.33 4.92 -1.06
CA GLN A 83 7.78 4.95 -0.80
C GLN A 83 8.56 3.90 -1.60
N TRP A 84 8.00 2.71 -1.82
CA TRP A 84 8.66 1.64 -2.57
C TRP A 84 8.86 1.95 -4.05
N LEU A 85 8.18 2.98 -4.58
CA LEU A 85 8.26 3.43 -5.97
C LEU A 85 9.04 4.76 -6.08
N TRP A 86 10.01 5.00 -5.19
CA TRP A 86 10.75 6.26 -5.08
C TRP A 86 11.47 6.68 -6.38
N SER A 87 11.81 5.72 -7.25
CA SER A 87 12.40 6.00 -8.56
C SER A 87 11.37 6.46 -9.61
N ALA A 88 10.08 6.26 -9.34
CA ALA A 88 9.01 6.71 -10.21
C ALA A 88 8.85 8.24 -10.12
N GLN A 89 8.32 8.81 -11.20
CA GLN A 89 7.64 10.08 -11.08
C GLN A 89 6.49 9.95 -10.07
N ARG A 90 6.13 11.08 -9.45
CA ARG A 90 4.93 11.14 -8.62
C ARG A 90 3.71 10.69 -9.43
N GLY A 91 2.88 9.85 -8.84
CA GLY A 91 1.64 9.41 -9.43
C GLY A 91 0.60 10.53 -9.53
N HIS A 92 -0.41 10.31 -10.35
CA HIS A 92 -1.53 11.24 -10.46
C HIS A 92 -2.63 10.85 -9.46
N LEU A 93 -3.28 11.85 -8.87
CA LEU A 93 -4.48 11.67 -8.05
C LEU A 93 -5.49 12.75 -8.44
N THR A 94 -6.69 12.32 -8.79
CA THR A 94 -7.81 13.19 -9.06
C THR A 94 -8.72 13.18 -7.84
N ALA A 95 -9.18 14.37 -7.44
CA ALA A 95 -10.24 14.53 -6.47
C ALA A 95 -11.39 15.30 -7.13
N THR A 96 -12.61 14.77 -7.06
CA THR A 96 -13.81 15.40 -7.62
C THR A 96 -14.84 15.59 -6.53
N ASP A 97 -15.63 16.66 -6.60
CA ASP A 97 -16.79 16.87 -5.74
C ASP A 97 -18.06 16.73 -6.58
N GLU A 98 -18.88 15.74 -6.26
CA GLU A 98 -20.13 15.43 -6.94
C GLU A 98 -21.28 15.39 -5.94
N ASN A 99 -22.08 16.46 -5.91
CA ASN A 99 -23.22 16.62 -5.00
C ASN A 99 -22.81 16.52 -3.51
N ASP A 100 -21.76 17.24 -3.12
CA ASP A 100 -21.19 17.27 -1.77
C ASP A 100 -20.58 15.92 -1.33
N VAL A 101 -20.17 15.10 -2.31
CA VAL A 101 -19.43 13.86 -2.08
C VAL A 101 -18.12 13.96 -2.80
N VAL A 102 -17.05 14.10 -2.02
CA VAL A 102 -15.69 14.15 -2.55
C VAL A 102 -15.20 12.73 -2.81
N ARG A 103 -14.74 12.46 -4.03
CA ARG A 103 -14.18 11.18 -4.47
C ARG A 103 -12.74 11.34 -4.86
N ILE A 104 -11.94 10.32 -4.60
CA ILE A 104 -10.55 10.26 -5.08
C ILE A 104 -10.29 9.00 -5.88
N GLU A 105 -9.50 9.15 -6.93
CA GLU A 105 -8.90 8.06 -7.69
C GLU A 105 -7.46 8.44 -8.03
N GLY A 106 -6.52 7.55 -7.72
CA GLY A 106 -5.10 7.82 -7.92
C GLY A 106 -4.31 6.59 -8.29
N THR A 107 -3.22 6.80 -9.03
CA THR A 107 -2.30 5.75 -9.45
C THR A 107 -0.87 6.27 -9.50
N GLN A 108 0.06 5.49 -8.97
CA GLN A 108 1.50 5.60 -9.25
C GLN A 108 2.00 4.24 -9.75
N ALA A 109 2.80 4.23 -10.82
CA ALA A 109 3.35 2.99 -11.35
C ALA A 109 4.72 3.21 -11.98
N ASN A 110 5.58 2.21 -11.88
CA ASN A 110 6.84 2.08 -12.62
C ASN A 110 7.19 0.59 -12.75
N HIS A 111 8.44 0.28 -13.11
CA HIS A 111 8.92 -1.10 -13.20
C HIS A 111 9.05 -1.80 -11.83
N GLU A 112 9.08 -1.07 -10.71
CA GLU A 112 9.14 -1.62 -9.36
C GLU A 112 7.76 -2.11 -8.90
N GLY A 113 6.68 -1.43 -9.26
CA GLY A 113 5.33 -1.88 -8.94
C GLY A 113 4.26 -0.84 -9.21
N THR A 114 3.11 -0.98 -8.54
CA THR A 114 1.95 -0.10 -8.71
C THR A 114 1.24 0.17 -7.39
N LEU A 115 0.88 1.42 -7.16
CA LEU A 115 -0.09 1.87 -6.16
C LEU A 115 -1.36 2.32 -6.88
N LYS A 116 -2.53 1.88 -6.40
CA LYS A 116 -3.84 2.41 -6.76
C LYS A 116 -4.64 2.75 -5.51
N ILE A 117 -5.39 3.85 -5.55
CA ILE A 117 -6.36 4.24 -4.52
C ILE A 117 -7.67 4.65 -5.19
N LYS A 118 -8.81 4.24 -4.63
CA LYS A 118 -10.13 4.62 -5.15
C LYS A 118 -11.18 4.59 -4.04
N GLY A 119 -11.98 5.64 -3.93
CA GLY A 119 -13.10 5.71 -2.98
C GLY A 119 -13.54 7.13 -2.66
N ASP A 120 -14.30 7.26 -1.57
CA ASP A 120 -14.92 8.50 -1.14
C ASP A 120 -14.16 9.10 0.06
N ILE A 121 -14.24 10.42 0.23
CA ILE A 121 -13.76 11.12 1.41
C ILE A 121 -14.93 11.29 2.38
N VAL A 122 -14.76 10.78 3.59
CA VAL A 122 -15.76 10.83 4.64
C VAL A 122 -15.73 12.16 5.36
N SER A 123 -14.55 12.68 5.67
CA SER A 123 -14.39 13.98 6.32
C SER A 123 -13.06 14.65 5.99
N ILE A 124 -13.04 15.99 6.05
CA ILE A 124 -11.86 16.82 5.78
C ILE A 124 -11.71 17.84 6.91
N ALA A 125 -10.63 17.70 7.67
CA ALA A 125 -10.23 18.62 8.73
C ALA A 125 -8.92 19.32 8.36
N GLY A 126 -8.46 20.26 9.20
CA GLY A 126 -7.30 21.11 8.87
C GLY A 126 -5.98 20.34 8.65
N ASP A 127 -5.74 19.27 9.42
CA ASP A 127 -4.53 18.46 9.36
C ASP A 127 -4.73 17.04 8.84
N ARG A 128 -5.96 16.64 8.48
CA ARG A 128 -6.27 15.27 8.08
C ARG A 128 -7.52 15.16 7.22
N PHE A 129 -7.66 14.04 6.55
CA PHE A 129 -8.93 13.59 5.99
C PHE A 129 -9.13 12.10 6.26
N ILE A 130 -10.38 11.67 6.26
CA ILE A 130 -10.77 10.26 6.35
C ILE A 130 -11.19 9.78 4.96
N PHE A 131 -10.50 8.78 4.45
CA PHE A 131 -10.78 8.13 3.18
C PHE A 131 -11.46 6.79 3.42
N ARG A 132 -12.53 6.50 2.66
CA ARG A 132 -13.20 5.20 2.64
C ARG A 132 -13.12 4.60 1.24
N GLY A 133 -12.46 3.46 1.11
CA GLY A 133 -12.34 2.79 -0.17
C GLY A 133 -11.26 1.74 -0.20
N THR A 134 -10.64 1.59 -1.37
CA THR A 134 -9.62 0.58 -1.64
C THR A 134 -8.24 1.22 -1.79
N ILE A 135 -7.24 0.64 -1.14
CA ILE A 135 -5.81 0.86 -1.40
C ILE A 135 -5.24 -0.47 -1.91
N LEU A 136 -4.66 -0.47 -3.11
CA LEU A 136 -4.06 -1.64 -3.75
C LEU A 136 -2.60 -1.36 -4.09
N ILE A 137 -1.70 -2.20 -3.60
CA ILE A 137 -0.28 -2.20 -3.92
C ILE A 137 0.07 -3.54 -4.56
N LEU A 138 0.75 -3.47 -5.71
CA LEU A 138 1.21 -4.62 -6.48
C LEU A 138 2.73 -4.54 -6.69
N ASP A 139 3.38 -5.71 -6.60
CA ASP A 139 4.77 -5.97 -6.99
C ASP A 139 5.88 -5.18 -6.27
N ALA A 140 5.54 -4.35 -5.30
CA ALA A 140 6.49 -3.58 -4.51
C ALA A 140 6.24 -3.83 -3.03
N PRO A 141 7.26 -3.95 -2.15
CA PRO A 141 8.66 -3.99 -2.53
C PRO A 141 9.04 -5.32 -3.19
N ASP A 142 8.28 -6.39 -2.92
CA ASP A 142 8.55 -7.72 -3.44
C ASP A 142 7.71 -8.04 -4.69
N LYS A 143 8.35 -8.59 -5.72
CA LYS A 143 7.66 -9.07 -6.93
C LYS A 143 6.65 -10.17 -6.61
N GLY A 144 5.45 -10.08 -7.17
CA GLY A 144 4.34 -10.96 -6.85
C GLY A 144 3.57 -10.58 -5.58
N ARG A 145 4.01 -9.57 -4.81
CA ARG A 145 3.24 -9.07 -3.66
C ARG A 145 1.94 -8.45 -4.13
N ARG A 146 0.83 -8.84 -3.48
CA ARG A 146 -0.47 -8.16 -3.57
C ARG A 146 -0.91 -7.75 -2.18
N CYS A 147 -0.99 -6.45 -1.94
CA CYS A 147 -1.57 -5.89 -0.73
C CYS A 147 -2.82 -5.10 -1.09
N GLU A 148 -3.99 -5.66 -0.81
CA GLU A 148 -5.28 -5.01 -1.04
C GLU A 148 -5.98 -4.76 0.29
N ARG A 149 -6.43 -3.53 0.49
CA ARG A 149 -7.07 -3.10 1.74
C ARG A 149 -8.33 -2.33 1.40
N ASN A 150 -9.45 -2.76 1.97
CA ASN A 150 -10.74 -2.11 1.85
C ASN A 150 -11.17 -1.65 3.25
N GLY A 151 -11.57 -0.38 3.38
CA GLY A 151 -12.00 0.15 4.68
C GLY A 151 -11.89 1.66 4.76
N GLU A 152 -11.79 2.15 6.01
CA GLU A 152 -11.56 3.56 6.32
C GLU A 152 -10.13 3.78 6.79
N PHE A 153 -9.52 4.87 6.32
CA PHE A 153 -8.12 5.20 6.52
C PHE A 153 -7.97 6.67 6.84
N GLU A 154 -7.08 6.98 7.78
CA GLU A 154 -6.74 8.37 8.11
C GLU A 154 -5.49 8.77 7.33
N PHE A 155 -5.57 9.92 6.67
CA PHE A 155 -4.42 10.59 6.08
C PHE A 155 -4.15 11.88 6.84
N ARG A 156 -2.92 12.05 7.34
CA ARG A 156 -2.56 13.17 8.22
C ARG A 156 -1.32 13.92 7.75
N ALA A 157 -1.39 15.25 7.78
CA ALA A 157 -0.27 16.16 7.55
C ALA A 157 0.26 16.65 8.91
N THR A 158 1.56 16.55 9.11
CA THR A 158 2.20 16.92 10.39
C THR A 158 3.33 17.93 10.17
N GLY A 159 3.42 18.93 11.03
CA GLY A 159 4.50 19.92 11.02
C GLY A 159 4.56 20.71 9.70
N LYS A 160 5.72 20.73 9.06
CA LYS A 160 5.98 21.50 7.82
C LYS A 160 5.78 20.70 6.53
N ARG A 161 5.30 19.46 6.61
CA ARG A 161 5.11 18.57 5.45
C ARG A 161 4.09 19.18 4.48
N LYS A 162 4.28 18.91 3.19
CA LYS A 162 3.40 19.31 2.08
C LYS A 162 2.70 18.09 1.47
N TYR A 163 2.32 17.17 2.36
CA TYR A 163 1.60 15.95 2.03
C TYR A 163 0.89 15.42 3.27
N TRP A 164 -0.21 14.71 3.05
CA TRP A 164 -0.85 13.86 4.05
C TRP A 164 -0.36 12.42 3.88
N ARG A 165 0.02 11.78 4.98
CA ARG A 165 0.47 10.39 5.00
C ARG A 165 -0.62 9.49 5.56
N LEU A 166 -0.83 8.32 4.94
CA LEU A 166 -1.63 7.24 5.50
C LEU A 166 -1.14 6.89 6.92
N GLN A 167 -2.03 6.82 7.91
CA GLN A 167 -1.64 6.54 9.30
C GLN A 167 -1.58 5.04 9.59
N GLN A 168 -2.46 4.24 8.99
CA GLN A 168 -2.45 2.78 9.09
C GLN A 168 -1.38 2.19 8.15
N MET A 169 -0.12 2.54 8.37
CA MET A 169 1.00 2.28 7.45
C MET A 169 1.40 0.80 7.42
N GLU A 170 1.36 0.12 8.57
CA GLU A 170 1.74 -1.29 8.65
C GLU A 170 0.59 -2.19 8.19
N ALA A 171 0.81 -2.95 7.14
CA ALA A 171 -0.16 -3.90 6.59
C ALA A 171 0.54 -5.04 5.85
N CYS A 172 -0.25 -6.05 5.47
CA CYS A 172 0.15 -7.10 4.52
C CYS A 172 1.55 -7.69 4.80
N GLY A 173 1.66 -8.46 5.88
CA GLY A 173 2.93 -9.11 6.26
C GLY A 173 3.86 -8.24 7.12
N GLY A 174 3.34 -7.20 7.77
CA GLY A 174 4.11 -6.35 8.69
C GLY A 174 5.01 -5.32 7.99
N LEU A 175 4.78 -5.06 6.70
CA LEU A 175 5.52 -4.06 5.94
C LEU A 175 4.88 -2.68 6.15
N THR A 176 5.72 -1.65 6.23
CA THR A 176 5.28 -0.26 6.41
C THR A 176 5.15 0.42 5.05
N ASP A 177 3.92 0.61 4.57
CA ASP A 177 3.62 1.24 3.29
C ASP A 177 3.33 2.74 3.49
N TYR A 178 4.30 3.60 3.21
CA TYR A 178 4.08 5.06 3.20
C TYR A 178 3.39 5.47 1.90
N VAL A 179 2.08 5.72 2.01
CA VAL A 179 1.27 6.35 0.97
C VAL A 179 1.09 7.82 1.30
N ASP A 180 1.57 8.71 0.42
CA ASP A 180 1.56 10.16 0.62
C ASP A 180 0.74 10.86 -0.48
N VAL A 181 -0.21 11.71 -0.10
CA VAL A 181 -0.99 12.59 -0.99
C VAL A 181 -0.48 14.02 -0.86
N TYR A 182 0.02 14.60 -1.95
CA TYR A 182 0.70 15.91 -1.96
C TYR A 182 -0.25 17.05 -2.33
N TYR A 183 0.04 18.26 -1.84
CA TYR A 183 -0.71 19.49 -2.11
C TYR A 183 0.17 20.73 -2.01
#